data_AF-A0A8J8SEB4-F1
#
_entry.id   AF-A0A8J8SEB4-F1
#
_cell.length_a   1.000
_cell.length_b   1.000
_cell.length_c   1.000
_cell.angle_alpha   90.00
_cell.angle_beta   90.00
_cell.angle_gamma   90.00
#
_symmetry.space_group_name_H-M   'P 1'
#
loop_
_entity.id
_entity.type
_entity.pdbx_description
1 polymer ?
#
loop_
_entity_poly.entity_id
_entity_poly.type
_entity_poly.pdbx_seq_one_letter_code
_entity_poly.pdbx_strand_id
1 'polypeptide(L)'
;MLSKIEWWEVIATYNESIFPLQWIGLLVMVCITGYLMFEKGKKANIIIKATLLTINVFIGIRFFFLSEGFPLPLRISQGILFLSIALLIGLDIKNNKLQFQFPKKGWKRAFFVIGIIMMMIYPFVGGILGKEMRYWIMPGTLPCPTTAYTLLLFITAKRRNNKLLFFLLLVWAVPFPPLVQIPKYHVYEDGIMFILGLIGLVFFIKDIITKKGNSETWENNINLKLHKEIFEIKKDTVLATASNEGIVNIVPIHSKHLIAIDKILISDQFMDKTKRNVMNNPYVTLSIMDNEKIYKLGGKCIYKTSGFLYAMAVRGAKKYAKNNATNKNIKINCKGIILMKVNKFRIENI
;
A
#
# COMPACT_ATOMS: atom_id res chain seq x y z
N MET A 1 -18.04 22.73 29.46
CA MET A 1 -18.24 22.00 28.19
C MET A 1 -19.62 22.36 27.66
N LEU A 2 -19.83 22.39 26.34
CA LEU A 2 -21.12 22.74 25.74
C LEU A 2 -22.20 21.66 26.02
N SER A 3 -23.44 22.10 26.10
CA SER A 3 -24.64 21.28 25.97
C SER A 3 -24.86 20.84 24.52
N LYS A 4 -25.79 19.90 24.30
CA LYS A 4 -26.17 19.46 22.96
C LYS A 4 -26.67 20.60 22.08
N ILE A 5 -27.54 21.45 22.63
CA ILE A 5 -28.16 22.56 21.89
C ILE A 5 -27.08 23.58 21.51
N GLU A 6 -26.28 24.02 22.48
CA GLU A 6 -25.18 24.96 22.22
C GLU A 6 -24.22 24.41 21.17
N TRP A 7 -23.85 23.13 21.24
CA TRP A 7 -22.96 22.52 20.25
C TRP A 7 -23.51 22.62 18.81
N TRP A 8 -24.79 22.30 18.61
CA TRP A 8 -25.42 22.41 17.30
C TRP A 8 -25.59 23.86 16.84
N GLU A 9 -25.83 24.81 17.74
CA GLU A 9 -25.86 26.24 17.39
C GLU A 9 -24.49 26.77 16.95
N VAL A 10 -23.39 26.25 17.51
CA VAL A 10 -22.04 26.56 17.01
C VAL A 10 -21.87 26.06 15.57
N ILE A 11 -22.37 24.86 15.26
CA ILE A 11 -22.36 24.33 13.88
C ILE A 11 -23.23 25.17 12.95
N ALA A 12 -24.43 25.57 13.39
CA ALA A 12 -25.33 26.42 12.61
C ALA A 12 -24.70 27.77 12.29
N THR A 13 -24.23 28.49 13.31
CA THR A 13 -23.55 29.78 13.16
C THR A 13 -22.34 29.66 12.24
N TYR A 14 -21.53 28.60 12.40
CA TYR A 14 -20.41 28.34 11.50
C TYR A 14 -20.87 28.16 10.06
N ASN A 15 -21.86 27.29 9.83
CA ASN A 15 -22.37 27.00 8.49
C ASN A 15 -22.96 28.24 7.81
N GLU A 16 -23.76 29.03 8.52
CA GLU A 16 -24.31 30.28 8.00
C GLU A 16 -23.18 31.26 7.63
N SER A 17 -22.13 31.35 8.45
CA SER A 17 -20.99 32.24 8.22
C SER A 17 -20.06 31.86 7.06
N ILE A 18 -20.19 30.65 6.50
CA ILE A 18 -19.41 30.20 5.35
C ILE A 18 -20.27 29.91 4.13
N PHE A 19 -21.59 30.10 4.19
CA PHE A 19 -22.45 29.87 3.04
C PHE A 19 -22.03 30.75 1.85
N PRO A 20 -21.94 30.21 0.60
CA PRO A 20 -22.31 28.88 0.13
C PRO A 20 -21.12 27.87 0.05
N LEU A 21 -20.02 28.12 0.75
CA LEU A 21 -18.76 27.38 0.61
C LEU A 21 -18.89 25.88 0.93
N GLN A 22 -19.86 25.45 1.74
CA GLN A 22 -20.08 24.02 1.99
C GLN A 22 -20.42 23.25 0.72
N TRP A 23 -21.26 23.81 -0.14
CA TRP A 23 -21.63 23.19 -1.40
C TRP A 23 -20.47 23.17 -2.37
N ILE A 24 -19.66 24.24 -2.38
CA ILE A 24 -18.41 24.28 -3.15
C ILE A 24 -17.45 23.21 -2.63
N GLY A 25 -17.31 23.06 -1.31
CA GLY A 25 -16.48 22.04 -0.68
C GLY A 25 -16.90 20.61 -1.06
N LEU A 26 -18.20 20.31 -0.97
CA LEU A 26 -18.76 19.03 -1.41
C LEU A 26 -18.50 18.79 -2.90
N LEU A 27 -18.76 19.79 -3.75
CA LEU A 27 -18.53 19.69 -5.19
C LEU A 27 -17.05 19.42 -5.50
N VAL A 28 -16.13 20.13 -4.85
CA VAL A 28 -14.70 19.89 -4.98
C VAL A 28 -14.36 18.45 -4.61
N MET A 29 -14.89 17.94 -3.50
CA MET A 29 -14.64 16.57 -3.05
C MET A 29 -15.15 15.53 -4.06
N VAL A 30 -16.34 15.73 -4.62
CA VAL A 30 -16.90 14.88 -5.69
C VAL A 30 -16.01 14.94 -6.93
N CYS A 31 -15.65 16.14 -7.38
CA CYS A 31 -14.81 16.35 -8.56
C CYS A 31 -13.43 15.71 -8.41
N ILE A 32 -12.75 15.87 -7.27
CA ILE A 32 -11.43 15.24 -7.08
C ILE A 32 -11.53 13.72 -7.01
N THR A 33 -12.64 13.19 -6.49
CA THR A 33 -12.88 11.75 -6.43
C THR A 33 -13.08 11.20 -7.84
N GLY A 34 -13.93 11.86 -8.64
CA GLY A 34 -14.10 11.53 -10.05
C GLY A 34 -12.77 11.59 -10.80
N TYR A 35 -12.01 12.66 -10.60
CA TYR A 35 -10.68 12.82 -11.18
C TYR A 35 -9.72 11.68 -10.79
N LEU A 36 -9.70 11.24 -9.52
CA LEU A 36 -8.92 10.08 -9.07
C LEU A 36 -9.34 8.77 -9.76
N MET A 37 -10.61 8.63 -10.14
CA MET A 37 -11.13 7.43 -10.80
C MET A 37 -10.72 7.35 -12.27
N PHE A 38 -10.61 8.49 -12.96
CA PHE A 38 -10.26 8.54 -14.38
C PHE A 38 -8.76 8.72 -14.63
N GLU A 39 -8.10 9.61 -13.88
CA GLU A 39 -6.71 9.98 -14.10
C GLU A 39 -5.73 9.16 -13.25
N LYS A 40 -4.61 8.78 -13.88
CA LYS A 40 -3.59 7.93 -13.25
C LYS A 40 -2.27 8.66 -13.19
N GLY A 41 -1.59 8.53 -12.06
CA GLY A 41 -0.18 8.85 -11.93
C GLY A 41 0.13 10.08 -11.07
N LYS A 42 1.30 10.68 -11.30
CA LYS A 42 1.91 11.66 -10.39
C LYS A 42 1.11 12.96 -10.29
N LYS A 43 0.58 13.47 -11.40
CA LYS A 43 -0.22 14.71 -11.44
C LYS A 43 -1.50 14.57 -10.62
N ALA A 44 -2.23 13.47 -10.79
CA ALA A 44 -3.46 13.20 -10.03
C ALA A 44 -3.20 13.17 -8.52
N ASN A 45 -2.15 12.46 -8.10
CA ASN A 45 -1.78 12.37 -6.70
C ASN A 45 -1.35 13.72 -6.09
N ILE A 46 -0.67 14.59 -6.87
CA ILE A 46 -0.31 15.95 -6.42
C ILE A 46 -1.56 16.80 -6.21
N ILE A 47 -2.50 16.79 -7.17
CA ILE A 47 -3.73 17.58 -7.10
C ILE A 47 -4.55 17.17 -5.88
N ILE A 48 -4.79 15.88 -5.67
CA ILE A 48 -5.57 15.38 -4.54
C ILE A 48 -4.92 15.79 -3.20
N LYS A 49 -3.61 15.66 -3.08
CA LYS A 49 -2.89 16.11 -1.88
C LYS A 49 -2.96 17.61 -1.68
N ALA A 50 -2.84 18.40 -2.74
CA ALA A 50 -2.97 19.85 -2.68
C ALA A 50 -4.38 20.26 -2.24
N THR A 51 -5.42 19.61 -2.76
CA THR A 51 -6.80 19.83 -2.32
C THR A 51 -6.99 19.47 -0.84
N LEU A 52 -6.53 18.30 -0.42
CA LEU A 52 -6.63 17.88 0.99
C LEU A 52 -5.82 18.79 1.91
N LEU A 53 -4.64 19.23 1.49
CA LEU A 53 -3.83 20.22 2.20
C LEU A 53 -4.65 21.50 2.44
N THR A 54 -5.20 22.09 1.38
CA THR A 54 -5.99 23.32 1.45
C THR A 54 -7.21 23.16 2.35
N ILE A 55 -7.94 22.05 2.22
CA ILE A 55 -9.11 21.76 3.04
C ILE A 55 -8.72 21.63 4.53
N ASN A 56 -7.64 20.91 4.86
CA ASN A 56 -7.22 20.75 6.25
C ASN A 56 -6.68 22.06 6.85
N VAL A 57 -6.02 22.93 6.06
CA VAL A 57 -5.68 24.29 6.48
C VAL A 57 -6.93 25.09 6.79
N PHE A 58 -7.91 25.06 5.89
CA PHE A 58 -9.19 25.75 6.08
C PHE A 58 -9.90 25.27 7.34
N ILE A 59 -10.00 23.96 7.57
CA ILE A 59 -10.61 23.39 8.78
C ILE A 59 -9.84 23.83 10.04
N GLY A 60 -8.51 23.70 10.04
CA GLY A 60 -7.69 24.07 11.19
C GLY A 60 -7.83 25.55 11.58
N ILE A 61 -7.83 26.45 10.59
CA ILE A 61 -7.94 27.89 10.82
C ILE A 61 -9.40 28.32 11.01
N ARG A 62 -10.24 28.11 10.00
CA ARG A 62 -11.58 28.70 9.96
C ARG A 62 -12.56 28.00 10.92
N PHE A 63 -12.55 26.67 10.98
CA PHE A 63 -13.48 25.92 11.84
C PHE A 63 -13.01 25.86 13.30
N PHE A 64 -11.71 25.64 13.56
CA PHE A 64 -11.22 25.54 14.94
C PHE A 64 -10.69 26.85 15.51
N PHE A 65 -9.71 27.50 14.88
CA PHE A 65 -9.12 28.70 15.48
C PHE A 65 -10.07 29.91 15.46
N LEU A 66 -10.85 30.11 14.41
CA LEU A 66 -11.70 31.31 14.25
C LEU A 66 -13.17 31.12 14.67
N SER A 67 -13.64 29.90 14.95
CA SER A 67 -15.02 29.70 15.41
C SER A 67 -15.15 29.99 16.90
N GLU A 68 -15.95 31.00 17.26
CA GLU A 68 -16.04 31.49 18.64
C GLU A 68 -16.88 30.62 19.59
N GLY A 69 -17.52 29.57 19.10
CA GLY A 69 -18.45 28.77 19.89
C GLY A 69 -17.84 27.62 20.72
N PHE A 70 -16.65 27.14 20.37
CA PHE A 70 -16.03 26.02 21.09
C PHE A 70 -15.12 26.48 22.24
N PRO A 71 -14.94 25.67 23.31
CA PRO A 71 -13.98 25.98 24.37
C PRO A 71 -12.56 26.16 23.82
N LEU A 72 -11.84 27.16 24.32
CA LEU A 72 -10.51 27.53 23.82
C LEU A 72 -9.50 26.37 23.78
N PRO A 73 -9.40 25.49 24.80
CA PRO A 73 -8.48 24.35 24.74
C PRO A 73 -8.81 23.37 23.60
N LEU A 74 -10.10 23.18 23.30
CA LEU A 74 -10.54 22.32 22.19
C LEU A 74 -10.21 22.97 20.85
N ARG A 75 -10.47 24.27 20.69
CA ARG A 75 -10.14 25.03 19.47
C ARG A 75 -8.65 24.94 19.14
N ILE A 76 -7.79 25.17 20.13
CA ILE A 76 -6.35 25.16 19.93
C ILE A 76 -5.85 23.74 19.60
N SER A 77 -6.19 22.75 20.44
CA SER A 77 -5.70 21.39 20.25
C SER A 77 -6.12 20.79 18.91
N GLN A 78 -7.37 20.98 18.51
CA GLN A 78 -7.87 20.45 17.24
C GLN A 78 -7.40 21.28 16.04
N GLY A 79 -7.29 22.60 16.17
CA GLY A 79 -6.66 23.45 15.15
C GLY A 79 -5.23 23.01 14.83
N ILE A 80 -4.42 22.75 15.86
CA ILE A 80 -3.04 22.23 15.73
C ILE A 80 -3.04 20.85 15.06
N LEU A 81 -3.96 19.96 15.41
CA LEU A 81 -4.06 18.63 14.80
C LEU A 81 -4.28 18.72 13.29
N PHE A 82 -5.26 19.50 12.83
CA PHE A 82 -5.58 19.65 11.42
C PHE A 82 -4.49 20.39 10.63
N LEU A 83 -3.82 21.38 11.24
CA LEU A 83 -2.64 22.00 10.63
C LEU A 83 -1.44 21.05 10.54
N SER A 84 -1.27 20.15 11.53
CA SER A 84 -0.23 19.13 11.49
C SER A 84 -0.49 18.10 10.39
N ILE A 85 -1.75 17.68 10.23
CA ILE A 85 -2.20 16.84 9.11
C ILE A 85 -1.92 17.52 7.77
N ALA A 86 -2.30 18.80 7.64
CA ALA A 86 -2.04 19.60 6.46
C ALA A 86 -0.54 19.66 6.13
N LEU A 87 0.30 20.02 7.12
CA LEU A 87 1.75 20.08 6.95
C LEU A 87 2.34 18.76 6.45
N LEU A 88 1.94 17.63 7.05
CA LEU A 88 2.41 16.31 6.64
C LEU A 88 1.96 15.92 5.23
N ILE A 89 0.75 16.31 4.81
CA ILE A 89 0.28 16.13 3.44
C ILE A 89 1.14 16.98 2.48
N GLY A 90 1.41 18.23 2.83
CA GLY A 90 2.25 19.14 2.04
C GLY A 90 3.68 18.63 1.87
N LEU A 91 4.32 18.18 2.96
CA LEU A 91 5.64 17.55 2.91
C LEU A 91 5.64 16.28 2.04
N ASP A 92 4.53 15.54 2.02
CA ASP A 92 4.40 14.34 1.20
C ASP A 92 4.22 14.62 -0.30
N ILE A 93 3.84 15.84 -0.71
CA ILE A 93 3.84 16.24 -2.13
C ILE A 93 5.26 16.12 -2.69
N LYS A 94 6.29 16.51 -1.91
CA LYS A 94 7.70 16.37 -2.29
C LYS A 94 8.23 14.96 -2.07
N ASN A 95 7.92 14.36 -0.90
CA ASN A 95 8.51 13.08 -0.50
C ASN A 95 7.87 11.85 -1.15
N ASN A 96 6.64 11.97 -1.66
CA ASN A 96 5.91 10.92 -2.39
C ASN A 96 5.83 9.58 -1.64
N LYS A 97 5.71 9.61 -0.30
CA LYS A 97 5.54 8.42 0.54
C LYS A 97 4.09 7.93 0.55
N LEU A 98 3.12 8.79 0.22
CA LEU A 98 1.71 8.46 0.03
C LEU A 98 1.35 8.51 -1.47
N GLN A 99 0.70 7.46 -1.97
CA GLN A 99 0.18 7.42 -3.34
C GLN A 99 -1.26 6.95 -3.35
N PHE A 100 -2.16 7.89 -3.58
CA PHE A 100 -3.57 7.61 -3.79
C PHE A 100 -3.77 6.99 -5.16
N GLN A 101 -4.60 5.95 -5.22
CA GLN A 101 -4.96 5.30 -6.46
C GLN A 101 -6.35 4.68 -6.31
N PHE A 102 -7.18 4.84 -7.34
CA PHE A 102 -8.43 4.12 -7.42
C PHE A 102 -8.17 2.60 -7.60
N PRO A 103 -8.72 1.72 -6.74
CA PRO A 103 -8.49 0.28 -6.84
C PRO A 103 -9.04 -0.30 -8.14
N LYS A 104 -8.22 -1.07 -8.90
CA LYS A 104 -8.59 -1.57 -10.23
C LYS A 104 -9.74 -2.58 -10.21
N LYS A 105 -9.68 -3.59 -9.34
CA LYS A 105 -10.62 -4.72 -9.24
C LYS A 105 -10.66 -5.29 -7.81
N GLY A 106 -11.69 -6.11 -7.53
CA GLY A 106 -11.83 -6.86 -6.27
C GLY A 106 -12.56 -6.09 -5.15
N TRP A 107 -12.58 -6.68 -3.96
CA TRP A 107 -13.30 -6.15 -2.79
C TRP A 107 -12.89 -4.73 -2.40
N LYS A 108 -11.60 -4.37 -2.58
CA LYS A 108 -11.08 -3.02 -2.32
C LYS A 108 -11.76 -1.95 -3.18
N ARG A 109 -12.16 -2.29 -4.42
CA ARG A 109 -12.87 -1.36 -5.31
C ARG A 109 -14.30 -1.13 -4.84
N ALA A 110 -15.02 -2.21 -4.50
CA ALA A 110 -16.37 -2.10 -3.94
C ALA A 110 -16.35 -1.30 -2.63
N PHE A 111 -15.42 -1.63 -1.73
CA PHE A 111 -15.20 -0.89 -0.48
C PHE A 111 -14.92 0.60 -0.72
N PHE A 112 -14.06 0.94 -1.68
CA PHE A 112 -13.80 2.33 -2.04
C PHE A 112 -15.06 3.06 -2.52
N VAL A 113 -15.78 2.49 -3.50
CA VAL A 113 -16.97 3.14 -4.08
C VAL A 113 -18.06 3.31 -3.02
N ILE A 114 -18.34 2.27 -2.24
CA ILE A 114 -19.33 2.33 -1.16
C ILE A 114 -18.91 3.37 -0.11
N GLY A 115 -17.65 3.36 0.32
CA GLY A 115 -17.13 4.31 1.30
C GLY A 115 -17.24 5.76 0.83
N ILE A 116 -16.89 6.04 -0.44
CA ILE A 116 -17.06 7.36 -1.05
C ILE A 116 -18.54 7.78 -1.02
N ILE A 117 -19.45 6.91 -1.46
CA ILE A 117 -20.89 7.21 -1.47
C ILE A 117 -21.34 7.54 -0.05
N MET A 118 -20.95 6.75 0.95
CA MET A 118 -21.27 6.99 2.36
C MET A 118 -20.80 8.37 2.86
N MET A 119 -19.63 8.85 2.40
CA MET A 119 -19.14 10.19 2.76
C MET A 119 -19.87 11.32 2.05
N MET A 120 -20.24 11.12 0.78
CA MET A 120 -20.97 12.15 0.03
C MET A 120 -22.41 12.27 0.52
N ILE A 121 -23.01 11.17 0.99
CA ILE A 121 -24.35 11.21 1.61
C ILE A 121 -24.33 11.59 3.10
N TYR A 122 -23.16 11.76 3.71
CA TYR A 122 -22.98 12.09 5.12
C TYR A 122 -23.92 13.24 5.61
N PRO A 123 -24.02 14.40 4.94
CA PRO A 123 -24.93 15.47 5.38
C PRO A 123 -26.42 15.07 5.25
N PHE A 124 -26.77 14.24 4.28
CA PHE A 124 -28.15 13.79 4.05
C PHE A 124 -28.62 12.80 5.13
N VAL A 125 -27.71 12.05 5.76
CA VAL A 125 -28.04 11.23 6.94
C VAL A 125 -28.61 12.13 8.05
N GLY A 126 -28.04 13.32 8.25
CA GLY A 126 -28.58 14.29 9.20
C GLY A 126 -29.95 14.82 8.81
N GLY A 127 -30.16 15.11 7.53
CA GLY A 127 -31.48 15.47 7.01
C GLY A 127 -32.54 14.40 7.25
N ILE A 128 -32.22 13.12 6.98
CA ILE A 128 -33.12 11.98 7.22
C ILE A 128 -33.45 11.83 8.71
N LEU A 129 -32.51 12.16 9.59
CA LEU A 129 -32.71 12.19 11.04
C LEU A 129 -33.46 13.45 11.54
N GLY A 130 -34.01 14.25 10.63
CA GLY A 130 -34.83 15.42 10.93
C GLY A 130 -34.05 16.71 11.21
N LYS A 131 -32.74 16.76 10.90
CA LYS A 131 -31.94 17.98 11.10
C LYS A 131 -32.12 18.97 9.96
N GLU A 132 -32.35 20.22 10.31
CA GLU A 132 -32.35 21.34 9.36
C GLU A 132 -30.98 21.51 8.68
N MET A 133 -30.99 22.10 7.49
CA MET A 133 -29.79 22.26 6.65
C MET A 133 -28.68 23.05 7.34
N ARG A 134 -29.02 24.02 8.20
CA ARG A 134 -28.03 24.79 8.96
C ARG A 134 -27.16 23.92 9.87
N TYR A 135 -27.67 22.77 10.30
CA TYR A 135 -26.94 21.80 11.11
C TYR A 135 -26.20 20.73 10.30
N TRP A 136 -26.25 20.77 8.96
CA TRP A 136 -25.63 19.70 8.17
C TRP A 136 -24.11 19.72 8.25
N ILE A 137 -23.54 18.53 8.43
CA ILE A 137 -22.09 18.33 8.50
C ILE A 137 -21.59 17.95 7.10
N MET A 138 -20.93 18.90 6.43
CA MET A 138 -20.58 18.80 5.01
C MET A 138 -19.11 18.38 4.80
N PRO A 139 -18.82 17.42 3.89
CA PRO A 139 -17.45 17.10 3.49
C PRO A 139 -16.76 18.30 2.84
N GLY A 140 -15.47 18.47 3.13
CA GLY A 140 -14.65 19.54 2.56
C GLY A 140 -14.66 20.85 3.35
N THR A 141 -15.59 21.04 4.28
CA THR A 141 -15.61 22.22 5.17
C THR A 141 -15.64 21.86 6.65
N LEU A 142 -16.20 20.70 7.02
CA LEU A 142 -16.17 20.18 8.38
C LEU A 142 -15.20 18.99 8.55
N PRO A 143 -14.65 18.80 9.76
CA PRO A 143 -13.58 17.84 10.01
C PRO A 143 -13.98 16.38 9.83
N CYS A 144 -15.14 15.94 10.35
CA CYS A 144 -15.48 14.52 10.40
C CYS A 144 -15.59 13.83 9.03
N PRO A 145 -16.47 14.29 8.11
CA PRO A 145 -16.59 13.65 6.80
C PRO A 145 -15.30 13.79 5.96
N THR A 146 -14.54 14.86 6.17
CA THR A 146 -13.24 15.08 5.51
C THR A 146 -12.17 14.10 6.01
N THR A 147 -12.12 13.84 7.32
CA THR A 147 -11.20 12.85 7.90
C THR A 147 -11.60 11.43 7.47
N ALA A 148 -12.90 11.10 7.47
CA ALA A 148 -13.39 9.83 6.97
C ALA A 148 -12.96 9.59 5.50
N TYR A 149 -13.12 10.62 4.65
CA TYR A 149 -12.66 10.59 3.27
C TYR A 149 -11.16 10.37 3.14
N THR A 150 -10.37 11.15 3.88
CA THR A 150 -8.91 11.04 3.84
C THR A 150 -8.46 9.66 4.32
N LEU A 151 -9.09 9.11 5.35
CA LEU A 151 -8.82 7.75 5.86
C LEU A 151 -9.13 6.69 4.82
N LEU A 152 -10.25 6.77 4.10
CA LEU A 152 -10.57 5.82 3.04
C LEU A 152 -9.52 5.86 1.93
N LEU A 153 -9.13 7.06 1.48
CA LEU A 153 -8.05 7.21 0.51
C LEU A 153 -6.74 6.58 1.00
N PHE A 154 -6.44 6.68 2.29
CA PHE A 154 -5.30 6.04 2.94
C PHE A 154 -5.41 4.49 2.96
N ILE A 155 -6.58 3.97 3.35
CA ILE A 155 -6.87 2.54 3.44
C ILE A 155 -6.82 1.87 2.06
N THR A 156 -7.07 2.60 0.98
CA THR A 156 -6.98 2.10 -0.39
C THR A 156 -5.75 2.57 -1.14
N ALA A 157 -4.89 3.37 -0.51
CA ALA A 157 -3.67 3.88 -1.13
C ALA A 157 -2.76 2.73 -1.57
N LYS A 158 -2.14 2.90 -2.74
CA LYS A 158 -1.12 1.98 -3.26
C LYS A 158 0.12 1.96 -2.36
N ARG A 159 0.50 3.14 -1.85
CA ARG A 159 1.64 3.30 -0.93
C ARG A 159 1.22 4.17 0.24
N ARG A 160 1.50 3.72 1.46
CA ARG A 160 1.07 4.34 2.73
C ARG A 160 2.22 4.49 3.73
N ASN A 161 3.37 5.02 3.30
CA ASN A 161 4.57 5.06 4.13
C ASN A 161 4.63 6.24 5.12
N ASN A 162 3.60 7.09 5.18
CA ASN A 162 3.50 8.18 6.16
C ASN A 162 2.68 7.75 7.39
N LYS A 163 3.33 7.00 8.30
CA LYS A 163 2.67 6.45 9.51
C LYS A 163 2.18 7.53 10.46
N LEU A 164 2.92 8.63 10.59
CA LEU A 164 2.54 9.73 11.47
C LEU A 164 1.23 10.38 10.99
N LEU A 165 1.12 10.67 9.69
CA LEU A 165 -0.12 11.20 9.11
C LEU A 165 -1.30 10.24 9.31
N PHE A 166 -1.09 8.94 9.11
CA PHE A 166 -2.14 7.95 9.34
C PHE A 166 -2.55 7.89 10.83
N PHE A 167 -1.58 7.93 11.75
CA PHE A 167 -1.84 7.99 13.18
C PHE A 167 -2.66 9.22 13.59
N LEU A 168 -2.29 10.42 13.10
CA LEU A 168 -3.04 11.65 13.41
C LEU A 168 -4.50 11.59 12.93
N LEU A 169 -4.76 11.00 11.75
CA LEU A 169 -6.13 10.79 11.27
C LEU A 169 -6.91 9.81 12.18
N LEU A 170 -6.26 8.78 12.70
CA LEU A 170 -6.86 7.82 13.63
C LEU A 170 -7.15 8.44 15.01
N VAL A 171 -6.29 9.35 15.49
CA VAL A 171 -6.51 10.12 16.73
C VAL A 171 -7.80 10.93 16.65
N TRP A 172 -8.17 11.44 15.47
CA TRP A 172 -9.47 12.09 15.28
C TRP A 172 -10.61 11.07 15.15
N ALA A 173 -10.45 10.05 14.30
CA ALA A 173 -11.55 9.18 13.91
C ALA A 173 -11.97 8.10 14.93
N VAL A 174 -11.08 7.68 15.83
CA VAL A 174 -11.34 6.54 16.74
C VAL A 174 -11.85 6.99 18.12
N PRO A 175 -11.16 7.86 18.88
CA PRO A 175 -11.60 8.20 20.23
C PRO A 175 -12.73 9.24 20.23
N PHE A 176 -12.73 10.21 19.30
CA PHE A 176 -13.62 11.35 19.39
C PHE A 176 -15.11 11.01 19.15
N PRO A 177 -15.49 10.16 18.16
CA PRO A 177 -16.88 9.78 17.97
C PRO A 177 -17.52 9.03 19.15
N PRO A 178 -16.94 7.92 19.67
CA PRO A 178 -17.58 7.14 20.72
C PRO A 178 -17.47 7.76 22.11
N LEU A 179 -16.49 8.64 22.37
CA LEU A 179 -16.32 9.26 23.69
C LEU A 179 -17.07 10.58 23.83
N VAL A 180 -17.30 11.30 22.72
CA VAL A 180 -17.84 12.66 22.75
C VAL A 180 -19.01 12.84 21.79
N GLN A 181 -18.78 12.73 20.48
CA GLN A 181 -19.77 13.21 19.50
C GLN A 181 -21.09 12.43 19.50
N ILE A 182 -21.01 11.10 19.50
CA ILE A 182 -22.20 10.25 19.44
C ILE A 182 -22.98 10.30 20.77
N PRO A 183 -22.36 10.01 21.95
CA PRO A 183 -23.13 9.94 23.19
C PRO A 183 -23.61 11.30 23.70
N LYS A 184 -22.82 12.37 23.47
CA LYS A 184 -23.10 13.68 24.08
C LYS A 184 -23.88 14.61 23.15
N TYR A 185 -23.51 14.64 21.87
CA TYR A 185 -24.07 15.60 20.91
C TYR A 185 -25.03 14.95 19.90
N HIS A 186 -25.16 13.62 19.93
CA HIS A 186 -26.06 12.85 19.06
C HIS A 186 -25.73 13.05 17.57
N VAL A 187 -24.44 13.15 17.25
CA VAL A 187 -23.94 13.18 15.87
C VAL A 187 -23.82 11.74 15.36
N TYR A 188 -24.95 11.12 15.03
CA TYR A 188 -24.99 9.71 14.63
C TYR A 188 -24.27 9.44 13.30
N GLU A 189 -24.14 10.46 12.44
CA GLU A 189 -23.43 10.41 11.18
C GLU A 189 -21.94 10.08 11.38
N ASP A 190 -21.37 10.44 12.53
CA ASP A 190 -19.99 10.10 12.90
C ASP A 190 -19.75 8.59 13.07
N GLY A 191 -20.79 7.77 13.11
CA GLY A 191 -20.67 6.33 13.00
C GLY A 191 -19.92 5.89 11.73
N ILE A 192 -20.08 6.63 10.62
CA ILE A 192 -19.36 6.37 9.36
C ILE A 192 -17.85 6.55 9.56
N MET A 193 -17.46 7.68 10.15
CA MET A 193 -16.05 7.97 10.44
C MET A 193 -15.47 6.96 11.43
N PHE A 194 -16.21 6.60 12.47
CA PHE A 194 -15.76 5.66 13.49
C PHE A 194 -15.49 4.27 12.90
N ILE A 195 -16.41 3.73 12.10
CA ILE A 195 -16.23 2.42 11.43
C ILE A 195 -14.98 2.45 10.55
N LEU A 196 -14.79 3.50 9.75
CA LEU A 196 -13.59 3.66 8.93
C LEU A 196 -12.32 3.82 9.76
N GLY A 197 -12.41 4.49 10.91
CA GLY A 197 -11.35 4.60 11.90
C GLY A 197 -10.92 3.24 12.43
N LEU A 198 -11.87 2.38 12.81
CA LEU A 198 -11.58 1.01 13.28
C LEU A 198 -10.93 0.15 12.19
N ILE A 199 -11.48 0.19 10.96
CA ILE A 199 -10.88 -0.50 9.82
C ILE A 199 -9.46 0.02 9.58
N GLY A 200 -9.28 1.34 9.57
CA GLY A 200 -7.98 1.99 9.43
C GLY A 200 -6.99 1.56 10.51
N LEU A 201 -7.43 1.48 11.77
CA LEU A 201 -6.60 1.04 12.89
C LEU A 201 -6.11 -0.40 12.70
N VAL A 202 -6.98 -1.32 12.26
CA VAL A 202 -6.58 -2.70 11.95
C VAL A 202 -5.50 -2.72 10.87
N PHE A 203 -5.65 -1.93 9.81
CA PHE A 203 -4.63 -1.81 8.76
C PHE A 203 -3.32 -1.21 9.29
N PHE A 204 -3.40 -0.17 10.12
CA PHE A 204 -2.23 0.48 10.72
C PHE A 204 -1.44 -0.49 11.61
N ILE A 205 -2.13 -1.26 12.45
CA ILE A 205 -1.52 -2.29 13.31
C ILE A 205 -0.89 -3.38 12.44
N LYS A 206 -1.58 -3.88 11.41
CA LYS A 206 -1.02 -4.85 10.46
C LYS A 206 0.25 -4.32 9.78
N ASP A 207 0.28 -3.06 9.37
CA ASP A 207 1.46 -2.43 8.76
C ASP A 207 2.64 -2.32 9.74
N ILE A 208 2.36 -2.10 11.03
CA ILE A 208 3.39 -2.10 12.08
C ILE A 208 3.94 -3.51 12.29
N ILE A 209 3.06 -4.50 12.47
CA ILE A 209 3.44 -5.91 12.70
C ILE A 209 4.21 -6.47 11.51
N THR A 210 3.73 -6.25 10.29
CA THR A 210 4.36 -6.77 9.06
C THR A 210 5.74 -6.16 8.84
N LYS A 211 5.96 -4.88 9.19
CA LYS A 211 7.30 -4.28 9.12
C LYS A 211 8.25 -4.82 10.20
N LYS A 212 7.75 -5.18 11.38
CA LYS A 212 8.54 -5.82 12.44
C LYS A 212 8.97 -7.26 12.06
N GLY A 213 8.20 -7.95 11.23
CA GLY A 213 8.58 -9.23 10.61
C GLY A 213 9.46 -9.13 9.36
N ASN A 214 9.56 -7.93 8.75
CA ASN A 214 10.33 -7.69 7.51
C ASN A 214 11.71 -7.03 7.75
N SER A 215 12.11 -6.80 9.00
CA SER A 215 13.47 -6.34 9.33
C SER A 215 14.47 -7.48 9.13
N GLU A 216 15.12 -7.53 7.97
CA GLU A 216 16.46 -8.12 7.70
C GLU A 216 16.81 -9.53 8.22
N THR A 217 15.90 -10.29 8.80
CA THR A 217 16.20 -11.63 9.29
C THR A 217 16.05 -12.62 8.15
N TRP A 218 17.17 -12.94 7.50
CA TRP A 218 17.28 -14.13 6.67
C TRP A 218 16.95 -15.35 7.53
N GLU A 219 16.02 -16.19 7.06
CA GLU A 219 15.78 -17.48 7.69
C GLU A 219 16.96 -18.41 7.38
N ASN A 220 17.55 -18.96 8.44
CA ASN A 220 18.64 -19.94 8.35
C ASN A 220 18.13 -21.39 8.38
N ASN A 221 16.90 -21.62 8.86
CA ASN A 221 16.28 -22.94 8.87
C ASN A 221 15.42 -23.12 7.61
N ILE A 222 16.02 -23.69 6.57
CA ILE A 222 15.45 -23.67 5.21
C ILE A 222 14.70 -24.95 4.90
N ASN A 223 13.39 -24.81 4.69
CA ASN A 223 12.55 -25.87 4.14
C ASN A 223 11.74 -25.36 2.94
N LEU A 224 12.38 -25.36 1.76
CA LEU A 224 11.80 -24.86 0.51
C LEU A 224 10.66 -25.75 -0.02
N LYS A 225 10.44 -26.96 0.53
CA LYS A 225 9.29 -27.79 0.17
C LYS A 225 7.96 -27.14 0.55
N LEU A 226 7.97 -26.25 1.55
CA LEU A 226 6.80 -25.45 1.95
C LEU A 226 6.39 -24.43 0.87
N HIS A 227 7.28 -24.14 -0.08
CA HIS A 227 7.10 -23.18 -1.16
C HIS A 227 7.35 -23.79 -2.54
N LYS A 228 7.05 -25.08 -2.72
CA LYS A 228 7.38 -25.82 -3.95
C LYS A 228 6.82 -25.19 -5.23
N GLU A 229 5.69 -24.48 -5.13
CA GLU A 229 4.97 -23.81 -6.21
C GLU A 229 5.78 -22.70 -6.89
N ILE A 230 6.75 -22.07 -6.19
CA ILE A 230 7.56 -20.99 -6.78
C ILE A 230 8.59 -21.53 -7.77
N PHE A 231 8.87 -22.84 -7.75
CA PHE A 231 9.84 -23.48 -8.64
C PHE A 231 9.26 -23.89 -10.00
N GLU A 232 8.01 -23.56 -10.27
CA GLU A 232 7.40 -23.77 -11.59
C GLU A 232 8.10 -22.93 -12.69
N ILE A 233 8.14 -23.49 -13.90
CA ILE A 233 8.84 -22.89 -15.06
C ILE A 233 8.29 -21.50 -15.44
N LYS A 234 6.99 -21.27 -15.18
CA LYS A 234 6.28 -20.04 -15.56
C LYS A 234 6.57 -18.82 -14.68
N LYS A 235 7.33 -18.97 -13.60
CA LYS A 235 7.62 -17.86 -12.67
C LYS A 235 8.80 -17.02 -13.14
N ASP A 236 8.62 -15.70 -13.17
CA ASP A 236 9.68 -14.74 -13.47
C ASP A 236 10.80 -14.88 -12.45
N THR A 237 11.96 -15.31 -12.91
CA THR A 237 13.09 -15.64 -12.04
C THR A 237 14.37 -15.06 -12.59
N VAL A 238 15.19 -14.48 -11.72
CA VAL A 238 16.51 -13.96 -12.05
C VAL A 238 17.57 -14.54 -11.13
N LEU A 239 18.73 -14.85 -11.69
CA LEU A 239 19.91 -15.28 -10.94
C LEU A 239 20.97 -14.19 -11.04
N ALA A 240 21.39 -13.69 -9.89
CA ALA A 240 22.48 -12.75 -9.74
C ALA A 240 23.75 -13.50 -9.27
N THR A 241 24.86 -13.19 -9.94
CA THR A 241 26.21 -13.69 -9.63
C THR A 241 27.21 -12.54 -9.72
N ALA A 242 28.39 -12.71 -9.15
CA ALA A 242 29.48 -11.74 -9.26
C ALA A 242 30.82 -12.46 -9.49
N SER A 243 31.76 -11.82 -10.17
CA SER A 243 33.15 -12.27 -10.20
C SER A 243 33.85 -11.97 -8.87
N ASN A 244 35.13 -12.35 -8.72
CA ASN A 244 35.92 -12.04 -7.53
C ASN A 244 36.28 -10.55 -7.44
N GLU A 245 36.30 -9.85 -8.57
CA GLU A 245 36.49 -8.40 -8.68
C GLU A 245 35.19 -7.61 -8.45
N GLY A 246 34.10 -8.29 -8.06
CA GLY A 246 32.80 -7.67 -7.80
C GLY A 246 32.00 -7.33 -9.05
N ILE A 247 32.40 -7.80 -10.24
CA ILE A 247 31.66 -7.54 -11.48
C ILE A 247 30.39 -8.39 -11.50
N VAL A 248 29.25 -7.74 -11.36
CA VAL A 248 27.93 -8.39 -11.32
C VAL A 248 27.47 -8.89 -12.69
N ASN A 249 26.67 -9.95 -12.65
CA ASN A 249 25.94 -10.49 -13.80
C ASN A 249 24.56 -10.98 -13.35
N ILE A 250 23.51 -10.58 -14.07
CA ILE A 250 22.13 -10.97 -13.78
C ILE A 250 21.55 -11.59 -15.04
N VAL A 251 20.98 -12.79 -14.92
CA VAL A 251 20.36 -13.50 -16.05
C VAL A 251 18.97 -14.02 -15.69
N PRO A 252 18.02 -14.02 -16.63
CA PRO A 252 16.73 -14.68 -16.45
C PRO A 252 16.92 -16.20 -16.40
N ILE A 253 16.17 -16.87 -15.52
CA ILE A 253 16.21 -18.33 -15.35
C ILE A 253 14.82 -18.91 -15.55
N HIS A 254 14.67 -19.76 -16.57
CA HIS A 254 13.45 -20.53 -16.76
C HIS A 254 13.55 -21.93 -16.16
N SER A 255 14.61 -22.67 -16.48
CA SER A 255 14.78 -24.06 -16.05
C SER A 255 15.41 -24.11 -14.65
N LYS A 256 14.54 -24.22 -13.64
CA LYS A 256 14.88 -24.38 -12.23
C LYS A 256 14.03 -25.49 -11.62
N HIS A 257 14.62 -26.30 -10.74
CA HIS A 257 13.94 -27.42 -10.09
C HIS A 257 14.37 -27.54 -8.65
N LEU A 258 13.40 -27.66 -7.73
CA LEU A 258 13.68 -28.01 -6.35
C LEU A 258 14.01 -29.50 -6.26
N ILE A 259 15.21 -29.84 -5.79
CA ILE A 259 15.69 -31.24 -5.74
C ILE A 259 15.90 -31.76 -4.30
N ALA A 260 15.91 -30.87 -3.31
CA ALA A 260 15.89 -31.20 -1.88
C ALA A 260 15.24 -30.06 -1.08
N ILE A 261 15.18 -30.16 0.25
CA ILE A 261 14.64 -29.09 1.11
C ILE A 261 15.41 -27.77 0.99
N ASP A 262 16.68 -27.82 0.62
CA ASP A 262 17.61 -26.69 0.55
C ASP A 262 18.41 -26.65 -0.77
N LYS A 263 18.08 -27.49 -1.76
CA LYS A 263 18.85 -27.62 -3.01
C LYS A 263 18.02 -27.37 -4.25
N ILE A 264 18.56 -26.55 -5.13
CA ILE A 264 17.97 -26.15 -6.40
C ILE A 264 18.91 -26.55 -7.53
N LEU A 265 18.35 -27.15 -8.59
CA LEU A 265 19.03 -27.41 -9.85
C LEU A 265 18.61 -26.35 -10.86
N ILE A 266 19.57 -25.71 -11.49
CA ILE A 266 19.38 -24.75 -12.58
C ILE A 266 20.10 -25.29 -13.82
N SER A 267 19.40 -25.39 -14.95
CA SER A 267 20.01 -25.86 -16.20
C SER A 267 20.59 -24.70 -17.01
N ASP A 268 21.82 -24.86 -17.48
CA ASP A 268 22.53 -23.85 -18.29
C ASP A 268 22.34 -24.10 -19.78
N GLN A 269 21.75 -23.13 -20.49
CA GLN A 269 21.70 -23.09 -21.95
C GLN A 269 22.54 -21.95 -22.54
N PHE A 270 22.50 -20.76 -21.93
CA PHE A 270 23.11 -19.53 -22.43
C PHE A 270 23.86 -18.75 -21.32
N MET A 271 24.36 -19.44 -20.30
CA MET A 271 24.82 -18.81 -19.05
C MET A 271 26.35 -18.70 -18.96
N ASP A 272 27.05 -18.41 -20.08
CA ASP A 272 28.52 -18.48 -20.14
C ASP A 272 29.24 -17.53 -19.14
N LYS A 273 28.73 -16.30 -18.94
CA LYS A 273 29.26 -15.37 -17.92
C LYS A 273 28.93 -15.83 -16.49
N THR A 274 27.72 -16.33 -16.27
CA THR A 274 27.30 -16.88 -14.97
C THR A 274 28.13 -18.11 -14.60
N LYS A 275 28.44 -19.00 -15.55
CA LYS A 275 29.33 -20.14 -15.36
C LYS A 275 30.70 -19.67 -14.86
N ARG A 276 31.33 -18.70 -15.55
CA ARG A 276 32.62 -18.14 -15.13
C ARG A 276 32.55 -17.55 -13.72
N ASN A 277 31.50 -16.79 -13.41
CA ASN A 277 31.31 -16.24 -12.07
C ASN A 277 31.18 -17.33 -11.02
N VAL A 278 30.31 -18.34 -11.23
CA VAL A 278 30.09 -19.44 -10.27
C VAL A 278 31.35 -20.28 -10.04
N MET A 279 32.17 -20.48 -11.08
CA MET A 279 33.43 -21.21 -10.96
C MET A 279 34.47 -20.46 -10.10
N ASN A 280 34.46 -19.13 -10.12
CA ASN A 280 35.40 -18.29 -9.38
C ASN A 280 34.88 -17.85 -8.01
N ASN A 281 33.57 -17.63 -7.91
CA ASN A 281 32.84 -17.16 -6.75
C ASN A 281 31.53 -17.96 -6.59
N PRO A 282 31.42 -18.85 -5.61
CA PRO A 282 30.28 -19.73 -5.49
C PRO A 282 29.01 -19.02 -4.98
N TYR A 283 29.09 -17.77 -4.51
CA TYR A 283 27.95 -17.08 -3.90
C TYR A 283 27.00 -16.52 -4.96
N VAL A 284 25.72 -16.88 -4.85
CA VAL A 284 24.67 -16.42 -5.77
C VAL A 284 23.42 -16.00 -5.02
N THR A 285 22.57 -15.23 -5.71
CA THR A 285 21.19 -14.95 -5.26
C THR A 285 20.21 -15.26 -6.37
N LEU A 286 19.22 -16.11 -6.08
CA LEU A 286 18.08 -16.38 -6.95
C LEU A 286 16.88 -15.59 -6.43
N SER A 287 16.23 -14.81 -7.30
CA SER A 287 14.99 -14.09 -6.96
C SER A 287 13.86 -14.61 -7.84
N ILE A 288 12.77 -15.05 -7.22
CA ILE A 288 11.58 -15.57 -7.89
C ILE A 288 10.41 -14.65 -7.55
N MET A 289 9.78 -14.07 -8.56
CA MET A 289 8.57 -13.27 -8.38
C MET A 289 7.33 -14.15 -8.53
N ASP A 290 6.40 -14.00 -7.58
CA ASP A 290 5.08 -14.61 -7.64
C ASP A 290 4.03 -13.62 -7.10
N ASN A 291 3.16 -13.15 -7.98
CA ASN A 291 2.15 -12.12 -7.67
C ASN A 291 2.79 -10.86 -7.03
N GLU A 292 2.35 -10.48 -5.84
CA GLU A 292 2.86 -9.32 -5.07
C GLU A 292 3.99 -9.75 -4.11
N LYS A 293 4.68 -10.87 -4.36
CA LYS A 293 5.78 -11.39 -3.53
C LYS A 293 7.06 -11.65 -4.33
N ILE A 294 8.20 -11.39 -3.71
CA ILE A 294 9.53 -11.78 -4.19
C ILE A 294 10.16 -12.72 -3.18
N TYR A 295 10.49 -13.93 -3.64
CA TYR A 295 11.25 -14.92 -2.87
C TYR A 295 12.73 -14.77 -3.22
N LYS A 296 13.54 -14.38 -2.24
CA LYS A 296 14.99 -14.25 -2.38
C LYS A 296 15.68 -15.43 -1.70
N LEU A 297 16.49 -16.14 -2.47
CA LEU A 297 17.24 -17.30 -2.03
C LEU A 297 18.73 -16.99 -2.20
N GLY A 298 19.48 -16.93 -1.11
CA GLY A 298 20.93 -16.80 -1.09
C GLY A 298 21.58 -18.16 -0.86
N GLY A 299 22.68 -18.44 -1.54
CA GLY A 299 23.32 -19.75 -1.45
C GLY A 299 24.68 -19.85 -2.11
N LYS A 300 25.27 -21.04 -1.97
CA LYS A 300 26.49 -21.45 -2.66
C LYS A 300 26.17 -22.36 -3.83
N CYS A 301 26.87 -22.19 -4.94
CA CYS A 301 26.68 -22.95 -6.16
C CYS A 301 27.89 -23.80 -6.53
N ILE A 302 27.62 -24.92 -7.20
CA ILE A 302 28.62 -25.75 -7.86
C ILE A 302 28.15 -25.99 -9.29
N TYR A 303 29.03 -25.78 -10.26
CA TYR A 303 28.75 -26.09 -11.67
C TYR A 303 29.17 -27.55 -11.99
N LYS A 304 28.33 -28.29 -12.71
CA LYS A 304 28.62 -29.66 -13.16
C LYS A 304 28.26 -29.85 -14.64
N THR A 305 29.08 -30.63 -15.33
CA THR A 305 28.89 -31.04 -16.73
C THR A 305 28.74 -32.55 -16.91
N SER A 306 28.61 -33.29 -15.80
CA SER A 306 28.51 -34.74 -15.79
C SER A 306 27.69 -35.24 -14.59
N GLY A 307 27.34 -36.53 -14.61
CA GLY A 307 26.58 -37.20 -13.56
C GLY A 307 25.07 -37.27 -13.80
N PHE A 308 24.36 -37.98 -12.92
CA PHE A 308 22.94 -38.31 -13.06
C PHE A 308 22.04 -37.08 -13.24
N LEU A 309 22.19 -36.08 -12.37
CA LEU A 309 21.39 -34.83 -12.43
C LEU A 309 21.63 -34.04 -13.73
N TYR A 310 22.87 -34.03 -14.24
CA TYR A 310 23.19 -33.40 -15.51
C TYR A 310 22.52 -34.14 -16.67
N ALA A 311 22.61 -35.48 -16.69
CA ALA A 311 21.97 -36.30 -17.72
C ALA A 311 20.44 -36.11 -17.73
N MET A 312 19.80 -35.97 -16.56
CA MET A 312 18.39 -35.62 -16.46
C MET A 312 18.07 -34.24 -17.04
N ALA A 313 18.88 -33.22 -16.73
CA ALA A 313 18.69 -31.87 -17.26
C ALA A 313 18.84 -31.83 -18.79
N VAL A 314 19.81 -32.56 -19.36
CA VAL A 314 19.98 -32.72 -20.81
C VAL A 314 18.74 -33.34 -21.45
N ARG A 315 18.18 -34.41 -20.87
CA ARG A 315 16.93 -35.02 -21.35
C ARG A 315 15.75 -34.03 -21.28
N GLY A 316 15.63 -33.29 -20.18
CA GLY A 316 14.61 -32.26 -20.00
C GLY A 316 14.68 -31.16 -21.05
N ALA A 317 15.89 -30.64 -21.31
CA ALA A 317 16.12 -29.62 -22.33
C ALA A 317 15.76 -30.12 -23.74
N LYS A 318 16.15 -31.35 -24.10
CA LYS A 318 15.77 -31.97 -25.39
C LYS A 318 14.26 -32.11 -25.55
N LYS A 319 13.55 -32.56 -24.50
CA LYS A 319 12.09 -32.68 -24.51
C LYS A 319 11.42 -31.31 -24.65
N TYR A 320 11.91 -30.31 -23.92
CA TYR A 320 11.40 -28.94 -24.00
C TYR A 320 11.60 -28.34 -25.40
N ALA A 321 12.79 -28.52 -25.99
CA ALA A 321 13.11 -28.09 -27.34
C ALA A 321 12.16 -28.71 -28.36
N LYS A 322 11.91 -30.02 -28.29
CA LYS A 322 10.98 -30.71 -29.21
C LYS A 322 9.56 -30.14 -29.14
N ASN A 323 9.09 -29.79 -27.95
CA ASN A 323 7.71 -29.36 -27.72
C ASN A 323 7.47 -27.85 -27.91
N ASN A 324 8.52 -27.03 -27.86
CA ASN A 324 8.38 -25.56 -27.84
C ASN A 324 9.27 -24.85 -28.89
N ALA A 325 9.94 -25.57 -29.78
CA ALA A 325 10.72 -24.97 -30.87
C ALA A 325 9.79 -24.33 -31.91
N THR A 326 9.32 -23.11 -31.63
CA THR A 326 8.63 -22.25 -32.59
C THR A 326 9.61 -21.53 -33.52
N ASN A 327 10.87 -21.36 -33.09
CA ASN A 327 11.92 -20.71 -33.86
C ASN A 327 13.08 -21.70 -34.14
N LYS A 328 13.24 -22.11 -35.40
CA LYS A 328 14.26 -23.10 -35.84
C LYS A 328 15.71 -22.63 -35.60
N ASN A 329 15.94 -21.35 -35.34
CA ASN A 329 17.29 -20.79 -35.18
C ASN A 329 17.83 -20.86 -33.74
N ILE A 330 17.02 -21.19 -32.73
CA ILE A 330 17.47 -21.27 -31.33
C ILE A 330 17.69 -22.72 -30.92
N LYS A 331 18.96 -23.13 -30.79
CA LYS A 331 19.33 -24.45 -30.28
C LYS A 331 19.31 -24.46 -28.75
N ILE A 332 18.23 -24.99 -28.17
CA ILE A 332 18.13 -25.23 -26.73
C ILE A 332 18.91 -26.50 -26.39
N ASN A 333 20.11 -26.35 -25.84
CA ASN A 333 20.93 -27.46 -25.35
C ASN A 333 21.43 -27.16 -23.94
N CYS A 334 21.36 -28.15 -23.05
CA CYS A 334 21.89 -28.04 -21.70
C CYS A 334 23.42 -28.25 -21.74
N LYS A 335 24.19 -27.16 -21.59
CA LYS A 335 25.66 -27.18 -21.54
C LYS A 335 26.21 -27.65 -20.19
N GLY A 336 25.41 -27.51 -19.13
CA GLY A 336 25.77 -27.88 -17.76
C GLY A 336 24.62 -27.63 -16.79
N ILE A 337 24.86 -27.90 -15.51
CA ILE A 337 23.92 -27.60 -14.42
C ILE A 337 24.62 -26.82 -13.32
N ILE A 338 23.88 -25.91 -12.70
CA ILE A 338 24.24 -25.25 -11.46
C ILE A 338 23.44 -25.92 -10.34
N LEU A 339 24.15 -26.43 -9.33
CA LEU A 339 23.56 -26.95 -8.10
C LEU A 339 23.74 -25.91 -7.00
N MET A 340 22.64 -25.29 -6.60
CA MET A 340 22.61 -24.28 -5.53
C MET A 340 22.20 -24.93 -4.22
N LYS A 341 23.01 -24.78 -3.18
CA LYS A 341 22.63 -25.02 -1.78
C LYS A 341 22.24 -23.69 -1.16
N VAL A 342 20.96 -23.56 -0.81
CA VAL A 342 20.40 -22.35 -0.20
C VAL A 342 20.77 -22.34 1.27
N ASN A 343 21.34 -21.23 1.74
CA ASN A 343 21.68 -21.00 3.14
C ASN A 343 20.98 -19.79 3.74
N LYS A 344 20.35 -18.96 2.91
CA LYS A 344 19.53 -17.83 3.35
C LYS A 344 18.26 -17.74 2.51
N PHE A 345 17.11 -17.59 3.15
CA PHE A 345 15.81 -17.44 2.49
C PHE A 345 15.05 -16.23 3.03
N ARG A 346 14.33 -15.53 2.15
CA ARG A 346 13.49 -14.39 2.50
C ARG A 346 12.33 -14.22 1.53
N ILE A 347 11.20 -13.73 2.04
CA ILE A 347 10.04 -13.31 1.25
C ILE A 347 9.85 -11.80 1.44
N GLU A 348 9.69 -11.06 0.34
CA GLU A 348 9.40 -9.63 0.33
C GLU A 348 8.03 -9.39 -0.32
N ASN A 349 7.17 -8.57 0.29
CA ASN A 349 5.91 -8.14 -0.33
C ASN A 349 6.15 -6.84 -1.12
N ILE A 350 5.62 -6.73 -2.34
CA ILE A 350 5.76 -5.57 -3.26
C ILE A 350 4.62 -4.58 -3.10
#